data_AF-A0AAW9KL12-F1
#
_entry.id   AF-A0AAW9KL12-F1
#
_cell.length_a   1.000
_cell.length_b   1.000
_cell.length_c   1.000
_cell.angle_alpha   90.00
_cell.angle_beta   90.00
_cell.angle_gamma   90.00
#
_symmetry.space_group_name_H-M   'P 1'
#
loop_
_entity.id
_entity.type
_entity.pdbx_description
1 polymer ?
#
loop_
_entity_poly.entity_id
_entity_poly.type
_entity_poly.pdbx_seq_one_letter_code
_entity_poly.pdbx_strand_id
1 'polypeptide(L)'
;MDKLSKLQRRILCYLGLAIMFVLMGNSNNVPEIFAERIFKPIRGNGWGIYYAGLIVMVGIYYCLKQLNEIEENSLIKTTFRRVIVTVALMSIFPVMWVYCIQFYKGFSKDLNSIYLDREKTLVNFNGNKDKLTINGRID
;
A
#
# COMPACT_ATOMS: atom_id res chain seq x y z
N MET A 1 12.32 11.96 30.32
CA MET A 1 11.97 12.02 28.87
C MET A 1 11.36 13.38 28.62
N ASP A 2 12.03 14.21 27.82
CA ASP A 2 11.48 15.53 27.47
C ASP A 2 10.17 15.36 26.67
N LYS A 3 9.18 16.19 27.00
CA LYS A 3 7.90 16.20 26.29
C LYS A 3 8.14 16.77 24.88
N LEU A 4 7.84 15.97 23.86
CA LEU A 4 7.84 16.40 22.46
C LEU A 4 6.96 17.65 22.27
N SER A 5 7.44 18.59 21.46
CA SER A 5 6.68 19.79 21.11
C SER A 5 5.43 19.44 20.30
N LYS A 6 4.42 20.33 20.30
CA LYS A 6 3.20 20.15 19.49
C LYS A 6 3.51 19.94 18.01
N LEU A 7 4.49 20.68 17.47
CA LEU A 7 4.95 20.56 16.09
C LEU A 7 5.55 19.18 15.80
N GLN A 8 6.44 18.69 16.67
CA GLN A 8 7.07 17.38 16.51
C GLN A 8 6.04 16.26 16.54
N ARG A 9 5.08 16.30 17.47
CA ARG A 9 3.97 15.33 17.52
C ARG A 9 3.13 15.35 16.26
N ARG A 10 2.86 16.54 15.70
CA ARG A 10 2.10 16.68 14.45
C ARG A 10 2.83 16.07 13.26
N ILE A 11 4.14 16.33 13.13
CA ILE A 11 4.98 15.74 12.09
C ILE A 11 5.01 14.21 12.21
N LEU A 12 5.17 13.68 13.43
CA LEU A 12 5.15 12.24 13.67
C LEU A 12 3.81 11.60 13.29
N CYS A 13 2.68 12.28 13.53
CA CYS A 13 1.37 11.75 13.11
C CYS A 13 1.22 11.71 11.59
N TYR A 14 1.69 12.73 10.87
CA TYR A 14 1.67 12.72 9.40
C TYR A 14 2.62 11.68 8.82
N LEU A 15 3.82 11.52 9.39
CA LEU A 15 4.74 10.44 9.01
C LEU A 15 4.11 9.07 9.29
N GLY A 16 3.46 8.90 10.44
CA GLY A 16 2.72 7.69 10.78
C GLY A 16 1.63 7.37 9.75
N LEU A 17 0.82 8.36 9.36
CA LEU A 17 -0.19 8.20 8.31
C LEU A 17 0.43 7.82 6.97
N ALA A 18 1.53 8.48 6.56
CA ALA A 18 2.23 8.15 5.33
C ALA A 18 2.75 6.71 5.33
N ILE A 19 3.29 6.23 6.45
CA ILE A 19 3.73 4.84 6.61
C ILE A 19 2.55 3.88 6.51
N MET A 20 1.43 4.15 7.19
CA MET A 20 0.24 3.29 7.12
C MET A 20 -0.31 3.20 5.70
N PHE A 21 -0.29 4.31 4.97
CA PHE A 21 -0.64 4.36 3.56
C PHE A 21 0.32 3.54 2.69
N VAL A 22 1.64 3.67 2.86
CA VAL A 22 2.59 2.80 2.16
C VAL A 22 2.30 1.33 2.47
N LEU A 23 2.02 0.96 3.72
CA LEU A 23 1.70 -0.42 4.09
C LEU A 23 0.44 -0.98 3.42
N MET A 24 -0.54 -0.13 3.12
CA MET A 24 -1.74 -0.50 2.37
C MET A 24 -1.49 -0.71 0.87
N GLY A 25 -0.37 -0.18 0.36
CA GLY A 25 0.02 -0.36 -1.03
C GLY A 25 0.47 -1.79 -1.33
N ASN A 26 0.62 -2.07 -2.61
CA ASN A 26 1.25 -3.28 -3.13
C ASN A 26 2.26 -2.93 -4.24
N SER A 27 2.98 -3.94 -4.72
CA SER A 27 3.93 -3.80 -5.83
C SER A 27 3.37 -4.40 -7.11
N ASN A 28 3.79 -3.92 -8.28
CA ASN A 28 3.38 -4.48 -9.57
C ASN A 28 3.53 -6.00 -9.71
N ASN A 29 4.56 -6.58 -9.12
CA ASN A 29 4.88 -8.00 -9.32
C ASN A 29 4.20 -8.92 -8.31
N VAL A 30 3.62 -8.37 -7.24
CA VAL A 30 3.06 -9.15 -6.14
C VAL A 30 1.80 -8.44 -5.67
N PRO A 31 0.61 -9.03 -5.87
CA PRO A 31 -0.67 -8.38 -5.58
C PRO A 31 -0.93 -8.18 -4.08
N GLU A 32 -0.28 -9.00 -3.23
CA GLU A 32 -0.37 -8.91 -1.77
C GLU A 32 0.09 -7.54 -1.28
N ILE A 33 -0.70 -6.90 -0.41
CA ILE A 33 -0.36 -5.62 0.19
C ILE A 33 0.87 -5.75 1.10
N PHE A 34 1.67 -4.70 1.21
CA PHE A 34 2.92 -4.73 1.99
C PHE A 34 2.68 -5.09 3.45
N ALA A 35 1.56 -4.66 4.05
CA ALA A 35 1.18 -5.00 5.41
C ALA A 35 1.10 -6.53 5.63
N GLU A 36 0.53 -7.28 4.69
CA GLU A 36 0.38 -8.74 4.81
C GLU A 36 1.69 -9.51 4.61
N ARG A 37 2.67 -8.89 3.93
CA ARG A 37 4.01 -9.47 3.78
C ARG A 37 4.81 -9.39 5.07
N ILE A 38 4.64 -8.30 5.83
CA ILE A 38 5.29 -8.07 7.12
C ILE A 38 4.54 -8.81 8.22
N PHE A 39 3.22 -8.63 8.30
CA PHE A 39 2.34 -9.24 9.27
C PHE A 39 1.62 -10.41 8.62
N LYS A 40 2.36 -11.53 8.48
CA LYS A 40 1.87 -12.72 7.81
C LYS A 40 0.60 -13.25 8.48
N PRO A 41 -0.40 -13.71 7.70
CA PRO A 41 -1.59 -14.33 8.25
C PRO A 41 -1.24 -15.54 9.13
N ILE A 42 -1.95 -15.70 10.24
CA ILE A 42 -1.86 -16.92 11.06
C ILE A 42 -2.74 -17.96 10.39
N ARG A 43 -2.16 -19.11 10.03
CA ARG A 43 -2.86 -20.17 9.28
C ARG A 43 -2.90 -21.48 10.08
N GLY A 44 -4.01 -22.19 9.99
CA GLY A 44 -4.18 -23.56 10.46
C GLY A 44 -4.84 -24.44 9.40
N ASN A 45 -5.18 -25.68 9.75
CA ASN A 45 -5.83 -26.60 8.80
C ASN A 45 -7.22 -26.08 8.41
N GLY A 46 -7.32 -25.46 7.22
CA GLY A 46 -8.56 -24.96 6.64
C GLY A 46 -8.99 -23.56 7.09
N TRP A 47 -8.20 -22.86 7.90
CA TRP A 47 -8.51 -21.49 8.36
C TRP A 47 -7.30 -20.57 8.32
N GLY A 48 -7.55 -19.26 8.16
CA GLY A 48 -6.53 -18.22 8.18
C GLY A 48 -7.07 -16.92 8.77
N ILE A 49 -6.28 -16.26 9.61
CA ILE A 49 -6.60 -14.96 10.21
C ILE A 49 -5.71 -13.90 9.58
N TYR A 50 -6.34 -12.96 8.87
CA TYR A 50 -5.70 -11.84 8.20
C TYR A 50 -5.88 -10.57 9.05
N TYR A 51 -4.91 -10.33 9.94
CA TYR A 51 -5.00 -9.25 10.93
C TYR A 51 -4.19 -8.00 10.54
N ALA A 52 -3.43 -8.03 9.45
CA ALA A 52 -2.62 -6.89 8.99
C ALA A 52 -3.48 -5.64 8.74
N GLY A 53 -4.69 -5.79 8.20
CA GLY A 53 -5.64 -4.69 8.00
C GLY A 53 -6.08 -4.02 9.31
N LEU A 54 -6.19 -4.77 10.41
CA LEU A 54 -6.52 -4.22 11.73
C LEU A 54 -5.38 -3.35 12.27
N ILE A 55 -4.13 -3.75 12.04
CA ILE A 55 -2.95 -2.96 12.45
C ILE A 55 -2.97 -1.60 11.75
N VAL A 56 -3.21 -1.60 10.43
CA VAL A 56 -3.32 -0.38 9.64
C VAL A 56 -4.48 0.50 10.13
N MET A 57 -5.66 -0.10 10.36
CA MET A 57 -6.85 0.62 10.83
C MET A 57 -6.59 1.31 12.17
N VAL A 58 -6.01 0.59 13.14
CA VAL A 58 -5.64 1.13 14.46
C VAL A 58 -4.59 2.23 14.33
N GLY A 59 -3.59 2.03 13.47
CA GLY A 59 -2.54 3.02 13.20
C GLY A 59 -3.10 4.35 12.68
N ILE A 60 -3.97 4.29 11.66
CA ILE A 60 -4.64 5.47 11.10
C ILE A 60 -5.50 6.15 12.17
N TYR A 61 -6.35 5.39 12.86
CA TYR A 61 -7.24 5.92 13.89
C TYR A 61 -6.46 6.64 15.00
N TYR A 62 -5.35 6.07 15.46
CA TYR A 62 -4.54 6.66 16.52
C TYR A 62 -3.83 7.94 16.05
N CYS A 63 -3.34 7.98 14.82
CA CYS A 63 -2.77 9.19 14.24
C CYS A 63 -3.81 10.31 14.13
N LEU A 64 -5.03 10.00 13.68
CA LEU A 64 -6.14 10.96 13.64
C LEU A 64 -6.53 11.43 15.05
N LYS A 65 -6.55 10.51 16.03
CA LYS A 65 -6.81 10.87 17.43
C LYS A 65 -5.81 11.90 17.92
N GLN A 66 -4.53 11.65 17.67
CA GLN A 66 -3.47 12.55 18.11
C GLN A 66 -3.48 13.89 17.38
N LEU A 67 -3.76 13.91 16.08
CA LEU A 67 -3.93 15.16 15.34
C LEU A 67 -5.04 16.02 15.95
N ASN A 68 -6.19 15.42 16.30
CA ASN A 68 -7.28 16.13 16.94
C ASN A 68 -6.94 16.65 18.36
N GLU A 69 -6.08 15.96 19.11
CA GLU A 69 -5.60 16.42 20.41
C GLU A 69 -4.63 17.62 20.29
N ILE A 70 -3.90 17.74 19.18
CA ILE A 70 -2.98 18.84 18.92
C ILE A 70 -3.73 20.08 18.41
N GLU A 71 -4.63 19.87 17.46
CA GLU A 71 -5.42 20.90 16.80
C GLU A 71 -6.83 20.35 16.56
N GLU A 72 -7.81 20.98 17.20
CA GLU A 72 -9.18 20.48 17.17
C GLU A 72 -9.73 20.56 15.74
N ASN A 73 -10.17 19.43 15.22
CA ASN A 73 -10.70 19.33 13.85
C ASN A 73 -12.11 18.73 13.89
N SER A 74 -13.07 19.47 13.35
CA SER A 74 -14.49 19.09 13.35
C SER A 74 -14.78 17.73 12.70
N LEU A 75 -13.96 17.31 11.73
CA LEU A 75 -14.10 16.05 11.01
C LEU A 75 -13.66 14.82 11.83
N ILE A 76 -12.80 15.00 12.83
CA ILE A 76 -12.21 13.90 13.63
C ILE A 76 -12.40 14.08 15.14
N LYS A 77 -13.21 15.06 15.53
CA LYS A 77 -13.49 15.44 16.92
C LYS A 77 -14.04 14.28 17.75
N THR A 78 -15.10 13.63 17.26
CA THR A 78 -15.75 12.53 17.97
C THR A 78 -15.20 11.17 17.52
N THR A 79 -15.28 10.17 18.41
CA THR A 79 -14.90 8.78 18.11
C THR A 79 -15.58 8.26 16.85
N PHE A 80 -16.90 8.43 16.74
CA PHE A 80 -17.67 7.97 15.59
C PHE A 80 -17.21 8.61 14.28
N ARG A 81 -17.02 9.95 14.26
CA ARG A 81 -16.52 10.65 13.08
C ARG A 81 -15.12 10.18 12.69
N ARG A 82 -14.25 9.94 13.67
CA ARG A 82 -12.90 9.43 13.43
C ARG A 82 -12.90 8.01 12.85
N VAL A 83 -13.80 7.15 13.31
CA VAL A 83 -14.01 5.82 12.71
C VAL A 83 -14.45 5.97 11.26
N ILE A 84 -15.42 6.84 10.97
CA ILE A 84 -15.86 7.12 9.60
C ILE A 84 -14.70 7.58 8.72
N VAL A 85 -13.91 8.56 9.19
CA VAL A 85 -12.75 9.07 8.44
C VAL A 85 -11.70 7.96 8.23
N THR A 86 -11.47 7.11 9.22
CA THR A 86 -10.55 5.97 9.09
C THR A 86 -11.01 5.01 7.99
N VAL A 87 -12.29 4.62 8.00
CA VAL A 87 -12.88 3.74 6.97
C VAL A 87 -12.85 4.39 5.59
N ALA A 88 -13.14 5.70 5.50
CA ALA A 88 -13.09 6.44 4.26
C ALA A 88 -11.66 6.47 3.68
N LEU A 89 -10.65 6.78 4.50
CA LEU A 89 -9.25 6.75 4.09
C LEU A 89 -8.82 5.36 3.61
N MET A 90 -9.22 4.31 4.33
CA MET A 90 -8.92 2.93 3.93
C MET A 90 -9.57 2.51 2.60
N SER A 91 -10.69 3.15 2.22
CA SER A 91 -11.40 2.85 0.98
C SER A 91 -10.84 3.64 -0.22
N ILE A 92 -10.46 4.90 0.00
CA ILE A 92 -9.95 5.79 -1.06
C ILE A 92 -8.50 5.45 -1.41
N PHE A 93 -7.70 5.10 -0.41
CA PHE A 93 -6.26 4.95 -0.59
C PHE A 93 -5.86 3.86 -1.61
N PRO A 94 -6.43 2.64 -1.62
CA PRO A 94 -6.10 1.62 -2.62
C PRO A 94 -6.36 2.09 -4.05
N VAL A 95 -7.44 2.85 -4.26
CA VAL A 95 -7.78 3.42 -5.57
C VAL A 95 -6.72 4.44 -6.01
N MET A 96 -6.32 5.34 -5.11
CA MET A 96 -5.23 6.29 -5.39
C MET A 96 -3.89 5.60 -5.65
N TRP A 97 -3.60 4.53 -4.92
CA TRP A 97 -2.34 3.78 -5.05
C TRP A 97 -2.16 3.20 -6.45
N VAL A 98 -3.24 2.70 -7.07
CA VAL A 98 -3.21 2.21 -8.46
C VAL A 98 -2.79 3.31 -9.43
N TYR A 99 -3.29 4.54 -9.26
CA TYR A 99 -2.86 5.68 -10.08
C TYR A 99 -1.39 6.04 -9.84
N CYS A 100 -0.90 5.97 -8.59
CA CYS A 100 0.52 6.20 -8.30
C CYS A 100 1.42 5.18 -9.00
N ILE A 101 1.03 3.90 -9.01
CA ILE A 101 1.73 2.85 -9.74
C ILE A 101 1.76 3.15 -11.24
N GLN A 102 0.63 3.53 -11.83
CA GLN A 102 0.52 3.84 -13.26
C GLN A 102 1.36 5.07 -13.63
N PHE A 103 1.29 6.13 -12.82
CA PHE A 103 2.09 7.34 -12.98
C PHE A 103 3.58 7.01 -12.96
N TYR A 104 4.03 6.23 -11.96
CA TYR A 104 5.42 5.77 -11.88
C TYR A 104 5.86 4.98 -13.12
N LYS A 105 5.02 4.07 -13.64
CA LYS A 105 5.29 3.36 -14.89
C LYS A 105 5.46 4.32 -16.07
N GLY A 106 4.69 5.41 -16.13
CA GLY A 106 4.80 6.44 -17.16
C GLY A 106 6.17 7.12 -17.25
N PHE A 107 6.97 7.10 -16.18
CA PHE A 107 8.35 7.62 -16.20
C PHE A 107 9.40 6.58 -16.58
N SER A 108 9.03 5.30 -16.69
CA SER A 108 9.96 4.29 -17.18
C SER A 108 10.24 4.53 -18.66
N LYS A 109 11.52 4.72 -19.01
CA LYS A 109 11.96 4.97 -20.40
C LYS A 109 11.85 3.75 -21.31
N ASP A 110 11.41 2.62 -20.77
CA ASP A 110 11.36 1.34 -21.46
C ASP A 110 9.89 1.01 -21.78
N LEU A 111 9.52 1.16 -23.06
CA LEU A 111 8.17 0.86 -23.55
C LEU A 111 7.76 -0.59 -23.22
N ASN A 112 8.74 -1.50 -23.14
CA ASN A 112 8.49 -2.88 -22.70
C ASN A 112 7.95 -2.94 -21.27
N SER A 113 8.40 -2.12 -20.33
CA SER A 113 7.86 -2.13 -18.96
C SER A 113 6.49 -1.46 -18.81
N ILE A 114 6.06 -0.70 -19.82
CA ILE A 114 4.75 -0.02 -19.84
C ILE A 114 3.66 -0.93 -20.43
N TYR A 115 3.97 -1.74 -21.45
CA TYR A 115 2.99 -2.54 -22.19
C TYR A 115 3.08 -4.06 -22.00
N LEU A 116 4.15 -4.61 -21.41
CA LEU A 116 4.16 -6.03 -21.05
C LEU A 116 3.27 -6.28 -19.84
N ASP A 117 2.03 -6.67 -20.12
CA ASP A 117 1.18 -7.37 -19.17
C ASP A 117 1.77 -8.78 -18.98
N ARG A 118 2.73 -8.91 -18.04
CA ARG A 118 3.49 -10.16 -17.81
C ARG A 118 2.60 -11.37 -17.46
N GLU A 119 1.36 -11.15 -17.06
CA GLU A 119 0.38 -12.21 -16.82
C GLU A 119 -0.26 -12.74 -18.12
N LYS A 120 -0.26 -11.95 -19.20
CA LYS A 120 -0.81 -12.32 -20.52
C LYS A 120 0.26 -12.58 -21.57
N THR A 121 1.45 -12.00 -21.44
CA THR A 121 2.55 -12.20 -22.39
C THR A 121 3.36 -13.44 -22.00
N LEU A 122 3.22 -14.51 -22.79
CA LEU A 122 4.06 -15.71 -22.68
C LEU A 122 5.21 -15.61 -23.67
N VAL A 123 6.44 -15.52 -23.16
CA VAL A 123 7.67 -15.55 -23.96
C VAL A 123 8.49 -16.77 -23.54
N ASN A 124 8.61 -17.73 -24.44
CA ASN A 124 9.47 -18.90 -24.30
C ASN A 124 10.81 -18.65 -24.98
N PHE A 125 11.87 -18.74 -24.20
CA PHE A 125 13.24 -18.68 -24.68
C PHE A 125 13.73 -20.10 -24.89
N ASN A 126 13.99 -20.46 -26.14
CA ASN A 126 14.53 -21.76 -26.47
C ASN A 126 15.83 -21.58 -27.25
N GLY A 127 16.95 -21.97 -26.67
CA GLY A 127 18.26 -21.71 -27.25
C GLY A 127 19.25 -22.83 -27.02
N ASN A 128 20.18 -22.95 -27.96
CA ASN A 128 21.41 -23.72 -27.83
C ASN A 128 22.61 -22.75 -27.95
N LYS A 129 23.84 -23.24 -27.74
CA LYS A 129 25.08 -22.45 -27.66
C LYS A 129 25.26 -21.42 -28.79
N ASP A 130 24.76 -21.71 -29.99
CA ASP A 130 24.97 -20.87 -31.17
C ASP A 130 23.72 -20.09 -31.61
N LYS A 131 22.55 -20.34 -31.00
CA LYS A 131 21.29 -19.71 -31.42
C LYS A 131 20.26 -19.65 -30.30
N LEU A 132 19.78 -18.44 -30.01
CA LEU A 132 18.66 -18.19 -29.13
C LEU A 132 17.41 -17.90 -29.98
N THR A 133 16.35 -18.68 -29.78
CA THR A 133 15.06 -18.48 -30.45
C THR A 133 14.06 -17.98 -29.41
N ILE A 134 13.44 -16.85 -29.70
CA ILE A 134 12.43 -16.22 -28.83
C ILE A 134 11.08 -16.44 -29.49
N ASN A 135 10.25 -17.28 -28.88
CA ASN A 135 8.88 -17.52 -29.34
C ASN A 135 7.92 -16.99 -28.27
N GLY A 136 7.03 -16.09 -28.64
CA GLY A 136 6.04 -15.58 -27.70
C GLY A 136 4.81 -15.04 -28.40
N ARG A 137 3.73 -14.92 -27.64
CA ARG A 137 2.50 -14.26 -28.08
C ARG A 137 2.43 -12.92 -27.35
N ILE A 138 2.43 -11.85 -28.12
CA ILE A 138 2.26 -10.48 -27.63
C ILE A 138 0.84 -10.09 -28.03
N ASP A 139 0.00 -9.84 -27.03
CA ASP A 139 -1.30 -9.16 -27.21
C ASP A 139 -1.12 -7.68 -26.92
#